data_AF-A0A8I2BKI8-F1
#
_entry.id   AF-A0A8I2BKI8-F1
#
_cell.length_a   1.000
_cell.length_b   1.000
_cell.length_c   1.000
_cell.angle_alpha   90.00
_cell.angle_beta   90.00
_cell.angle_gamma   90.00
#
_symmetry.space_group_name_H-M   'P 1'
#
loop_
_entity.id
_entity.type
_entity.pdbx_description
1 polymer ?
#
loop_
_entity_poly.entity_id
_entity_poly.type
_entity_poly.pdbx_seq_one_letter_code
_entity_poly.pdbx_strand_id
1 'polypeptide(L)'
;MAVNLKPVNVKLTISEASRELGYSTRSTLYNLIKRGYLNNYLWVDDKGRKYLEMHPVGRKSLKEFLPAIIKWRSDCVHLKS
;
A
#
# COMPACT_ATOMS: atom_id res chain seq x y z
N MET A 1 -22.22 -21.01 8.77
CA MET A 1 -20.78 -21.27 8.57
C MET A 1 -20.11 -19.98 8.13
N ALA A 2 -19.56 -19.20 9.06
CA ALA A 2 -18.75 -18.05 8.68
C ALA A 2 -17.33 -18.56 8.41
N VAL A 3 -16.92 -18.61 7.15
CA VAL A 3 -15.52 -18.88 6.81
C VAL A 3 -14.69 -17.72 7.36
N ASN A 4 -14.10 -17.92 8.54
CA ASN A 4 -13.13 -17.01 9.11
C ASN A 4 -11.83 -17.15 8.31
N LEU A 5 -11.84 -16.58 7.10
CA LEU A 5 -10.63 -16.35 6.33
C LEU A 5 -9.86 -15.28 7.09
N LYS A 6 -8.97 -15.71 7.99
CA LYS A 6 -7.91 -14.84 8.51
C LYS A 6 -7.35 -14.09 7.30
N PRO A 7 -7.24 -12.75 7.33
CA PRO A 7 -6.78 -12.01 6.15
C PRO A 7 -5.43 -12.60 5.75
N VAL A 8 -5.41 -13.30 4.63
CA VAL A 8 -4.17 -13.79 4.04
C VAL A 8 -3.34 -12.54 3.80
N ASN A 9 -2.07 -12.56 4.23
CA ASN A 9 -1.19 -11.44 3.95
C ASN A 9 -0.94 -11.38 2.44
N VAL A 10 -1.82 -10.65 1.73
CA VAL A 10 -1.77 -10.50 0.27
C VAL A 10 -0.66 -9.52 -0.05
N LYS A 11 0.35 -10.01 -0.77
CA LYS A 11 1.45 -9.22 -1.32
C LYS A 11 1.14 -8.93 -2.78
N LEU A 12 1.02 -7.65 -3.12
CA LEU A 12 0.79 -7.20 -4.48
C LEU A 12 2.00 -6.43 -5.00
N THR A 13 2.29 -6.53 -6.30
CA THR A 13 3.24 -5.59 -6.91
C THR A 13 2.72 -4.16 -6.77
N ILE A 14 3.59 -3.16 -6.89
CA ILE A 14 3.17 -1.74 -6.83
C ILE A 14 2.08 -1.42 -7.86
N SER A 15 2.15 -2.04 -9.03
CA SER A 15 1.15 -1.87 -10.10
C SER A 15 -0.20 -2.46 -9.74
N GLU A 16 -0.22 -3.67 -9.17
CA GLU A 16 -1.45 -4.33 -8.72
C GLU A 16 -2.06 -3.59 -7.52
N ALA A 17 -1.24 -3.23 -6.53
CA ALA A 17 -1.67 -2.46 -5.38
C ALA A 17 -2.29 -1.12 -5.79
N SER A 18 -1.70 -0.41 -6.77
CA SER A 18 -2.29 0.84 -7.30
C SER A 18 -3.70 0.63 -7.85
N ARG A 19 -3.94 -0.48 -8.56
CA ARG A 19 -5.25 -0.81 -9.14
C ARG A 19 -6.26 -1.17 -8.04
N GLU A 20 -5.84 -2.00 -7.10
CA GLU A 20 -6.66 -2.45 -5.97
C GLU A 20 -7.08 -1.29 -5.05
N LEU A 21 -6.18 -0.32 -4.85
CA LEU A 21 -6.41 0.86 -4.04
C LEU A 21 -7.16 1.98 -4.78
N GLY A 22 -7.44 1.81 -6.07
CA GLY A 22 -8.16 2.78 -6.90
C GLY A 22 -7.34 4.02 -7.31
N TYR A 23 -6.00 3.96 -7.25
CA TYR A 23 -5.17 5.07 -7.71
C TYR A 23 -4.98 5.02 -9.22
N SER A 24 -5.24 6.16 -9.87
CA SER A 24 -5.07 6.33 -11.32
C SER A 24 -3.61 6.19 -11.77
N THR A 25 -2.65 6.47 -10.88
CA THR A 25 -1.22 6.35 -11.18
C THR A 25 -0.47 5.67 -10.04
N ARG A 26 0.56 4.89 -10.40
CA ARG A 26 1.50 4.25 -9.48
C ARG A 26 2.40 5.27 -8.77
N SER A 27 2.50 6.50 -9.30
CA SER A 27 3.39 7.55 -8.83
C SER A 27 3.16 7.91 -7.37
N THR A 28 1.89 7.92 -6.92
CA THR A 28 1.54 8.14 -5.52
C THR A 28 2.22 7.12 -4.60
N LEU A 29 2.12 5.82 -4.93
CA LEU A 29 2.74 4.77 -4.14
C LEU A 29 4.27 4.84 -4.19
N TYR A 30 4.85 5.11 -5.36
CA TYR A 30 6.30 5.28 -5.49
C TYR A 30 6.83 6.46 -4.67
N ASN A 31 6.12 7.60 -4.64
CA ASN A 31 6.50 8.75 -3.83
C ASN A 31 6.44 8.44 -2.34
N LEU A 32 5.38 7.75 -1.90
CA LEU A 32 5.24 7.35 -0.50
C LEU A 32 6.31 6.34 -0.07
N ILE A 33 6.68 5.40 -0.95
CA ILE A 33 7.81 4.47 -0.73
C ILE A 33 9.13 5.23 -0.67
N LYS A 34 9.40 6.13 -1.62
CA LYS A 34 10.64 6.91 -1.67
C LYS A 34 10.84 7.75 -0.41
N ARG A 35 9.75 8.25 0.17
CA ARG A 35 9.76 9.04 1.42
C ARG A 35 9.70 8.18 2.69
N GLY A 36 9.67 6.85 2.57
CA GLY A 36 9.73 5.93 3.68
C GLY A 36 8.41 5.65 4.41
N TYR A 37 7.29 6.22 3.96
CA TYR A 37 5.99 6.06 4.63
C TYR A 37 5.42 4.64 4.54
N LEU A 38 5.84 3.88 3.54
CA LEU A 38 5.39 2.52 3.29
C LEU A 38 6.43 1.45 3.66
N ASN A 39 7.52 1.80 4.35
CA ASN A 39 8.57 0.83 4.71
C ASN A 39 8.03 -0.36 5.50
N ASN A 40 7.06 -0.14 6.39
CA ASN A 40 6.43 -1.19 7.18
C ASN A 40 5.44 -2.08 6.40
N TYR A 41 5.15 -1.72 5.15
CA TYR A 41 4.27 -2.43 4.24
C TYR A 41 5.04 -2.91 3.00
N LEU A 42 6.31 -2.56 2.87
CA LEU A 42 7.15 -2.88 1.73
C LEU A 42 7.86 -4.21 1.99
N TRP A 43 7.64 -5.16 1.09
CA TRP A 43 8.36 -6.41 1.06
C TRP A 43 9.20 -6.49 -0.22
N VAL A 44 10.39 -7.07 -0.11
CA VAL A 44 11.30 -7.24 -1.25
C VAL A 44 11.61 -8.73 -1.38
N ASP A 45 11.42 -9.28 -2.58
CA ASP A 45 11.76 -10.68 -2.84
C ASP A 45 13.28 -10.87 -2.98
N ASP A 46 13.70 -12.13 -3.08
CA ASP A 46 15.08 -12.55 -3.34
C ASP A 46 15.66 -12.01 -4.66
N LYS A 47 14.79 -11.56 -5.57
CA LYS A 47 15.15 -10.98 -6.88
C LYS A 47 15.14 -9.44 -6.87
N GLY A 48 14.92 -8.81 -5.71
CA GLY A 48 14.87 -7.35 -5.57
C GLY A 48 13.57 -6.69 -6.03
N ARG A 49 12.52 -7.45 -6.34
CA ARG A 49 11.20 -6.94 -6.72
C ARG A 49 10.44 -6.47 -5.48
N LYS A 50 9.81 -5.31 -5.61
CA LYS A 50 9.08 -4.65 -4.52
C LYS A 50 7.60 -4.98 -4.56
N TYR A 51 7.09 -5.40 -3.41
CA TYR A 51 5.70 -5.73 -3.16
C TYR A 51 5.17 -4.94 -1.97
N LEU A 52 3.85 -4.72 -1.96
CA LEU A 52 3.13 -4.09 -0.89
C LEU A 52 2.23 -5.11 -0.20
N GLU A 53 2.34 -5.18 1.12
CA GLU A 53 1.47 -6.00 1.97
C GLU A 53 0.13 -5.28 2.17
N MET A 54 -0.92 -5.78 1.53
CA MET A 54 -2.25 -5.18 1.56
C MET A 54 -2.93 -5.36 2.92
N HIS A 55 -2.74 -6.53 3.53
CA HIS A 55 -3.34 -6.94 4.79
C HIS A 55 -2.30 -7.56 5.73
N PRO A 56 -1.37 -6.76 6.27
CA PRO A 56 -0.38 -7.26 7.21
C PRO A 56 -1.03 -7.71 8.51
N VAL A 57 -0.61 -8.86 9.04
CA VAL A 57 -1.13 -9.40 10.31
C VAL A 57 -0.71 -8.48 11.46
N GLY A 58 -1.67 -8.09 12.31
CA GLY A 58 -1.42 -7.21 13.46
C GLY A 58 -1.29 -5.72 13.12
N ARG A 59 -1.63 -5.31 11.89
CA ARG A 59 -1.60 -3.91 11.43
C ARG A 59 -2.88 -3.60 10.62
N LYS A 60 -3.13 -2.30 10.41
CA LYS A 60 -4.22 -1.85 9.52
C LYS A 60 -3.92 -2.24 8.08
N SER A 61 -4.95 -2.43 7.27
CA SER A 61 -4.75 -2.65 5.83
C SER A 61 -4.19 -1.39 5.16
N LEU A 62 -3.49 -1.55 4.03
CA LEU A 62 -3.02 -0.41 3.24
C LEU A 62 -4.16 0.54 2.86
N LYS A 63 -5.34 -0.03 2.56
CA LYS A 63 -6.55 0.73 2.20
C LYS A 63 -7.03 1.64 3.32
N GLU A 64 -6.86 1.24 4.58
CA GLU A 64 -7.24 2.05 5.75
C GLU A 64 -6.13 3.02 6.17
N PHE A 65 -4.87 2.62 5.97
CA PHE A 65 -3.70 3.40 6.39
C PHE A 65 -3.41 4.57 5.45
N LEU A 66 -3.55 4.36 4.13
CA LEU A 66 -3.18 5.36 3.12
C LEU A 66 -3.99 6.66 3.20
N PRO A 67 -5.33 6.66 3.34
CA PRO A 67 -6.10 7.90 3.45
C PRO A 67 -5.62 8.80 4.60
N ALA A 68 -5.21 8.18 5.72
CA ALA A 68 -4.65 8.92 6.85
C ALA A 68 -3.32 9.57 6.49
N ILE A 69 -2.37 8.84 5.88
CA ILE A 69 -1.10 9.44 5.45
C ILE A 69 -1.34 10.58 4.46
N ILE A 70 -2.17 10.34 3.44
CA ILE A 70 -2.41 11.30 2.36
C ILE A 70 -3.03 12.58 2.90
N LYS A 71 -3.98 12.48 3.85
CA LYS A 71 -4.58 13.64 4.50
C LYS A 71 -3.55 14.48 5.27
N TRP A 72 -2.59 13.84 5.93
CA TRP A 72 -1.54 14.51 6.71
C TRP A 72 -0.31 14.94 5.88
N ARG A 73 -0.21 14.46 4.63
CA ARG A 73 0.94 14.63 3.71
C ARG A 73 0.48 14.96 2.30
N SER A 74 -0.32 16.01 2.19
CA SER A 74 -0.78 16.58 0.92
C SER A 74 0.38 17.04 0.02
N ASP A 75 1.60 17.22 0.56
CA ASP A 75 2.83 17.47 -0.19
C ASP A 75 3.33 16.24 -0.99
N CYS A 76 2.89 15.04 -0.61
CA CYS A 76 3.35 13.78 -1.21
C CYS A 76 2.43 13.27 -2.31
N VAL A 77 1.19 13.77 -2.37
CA VAL A 77 0.18 13.35 -3.33
C VAL A 77 -0.33 14.59 -4.07
N HIS A 78 -0.01 14.70 -5.35
CA HIS A 78 -0.75 15.58 -6.25
C HIS A 78 -2.16 14.99 -6.40
N LEU A 79 -3.01 15.21 -5.40
CA LEU A 79 -4.44 15.11 -5.58
C LEU A 79 -4.78 16.21 -6.58
N LYS A 80 -5.11 15.82 -7.82
CA LYS A 80 -5.77 16.76 -8.73
C LYS A 80 -7.06 17.18 -8.02
N SER A 81 -7.09 18.46 -7.65
CA SER A 81 -8.28 19.18 -7.19
C SER A 81 -9.44 19.01 -8.15
#